data_AF-A0A067FS14-F1
#
_entry.id   AF-A0A067FS14-F1
#
_cell.length_a   1.000
_cell.length_b   1.000
_cell.length_c   1.000
_cell.angle_alpha   90.00
_cell.angle_beta   90.00
_cell.angle_gamma   90.00
#
_symmetry.space_group_name_H-M   'P 1'
#
loop_
_entity.id
_entity.type
_entity.pdbx_description
1 polymer ?
#
loop_
_entity_poly.entity_id
_entity_poly.type
_entity_poly.pdbx_seq_one_letter_code
_entity_poly.pdbx_strand_id
1 'polypeptide(L)'
;MRWGVAAGRKTMVATAMLLLVLSGPVKALAYLLTHGVLGFSMGSLWRLGVDWGLSIFLCTIARSAGAMGYILTSSFLIRENILALITINIHASLTFIFSAAGVNIVPSMNVIYVIFGTLVLLNSGFFVFLLHLLYSVFLTRLGMKASLRLPRWLEMAL
;
A
#
# COMPACT_ATOMS: atom_id res chain seq x y z
N MET A 1 3.31 17.35 -5.02
CA MET A 1 3.50 16.96 -6.44
C MET A 1 3.90 18.12 -7.34
N ARG A 2 3.36 19.35 -7.22
CA ARG A 2 3.77 20.51 -8.06
C ARG A 2 5.26 20.92 -7.98
N TRP A 3 5.95 20.59 -6.88
CA TRP A 3 7.34 20.98 -6.62
C TRP A 3 8.34 19.80 -6.74
N GLY A 4 7.94 18.70 -7.38
CA GLY A 4 8.78 17.54 -7.66
C GLY A 4 9.10 16.64 -6.44
N VAL A 5 10.01 15.69 -6.66
CA VAL A 5 10.43 14.66 -5.70
C VAL A 5 11.06 15.27 -4.44
N ALA A 6 11.75 16.40 -4.60
CA ALA A 6 12.39 17.10 -3.48
C ALA A 6 11.38 17.58 -2.43
N ALA A 7 10.22 18.09 -2.85
CA ALA A 7 9.16 18.48 -1.92
C ALA A 7 8.51 17.27 -1.25
N GLY A 8 8.26 16.19 -2.02
CA GLY A 8 7.72 14.93 -1.48
C GLY A 8 8.63 14.30 -0.41
N ARG A 9 9.95 14.32 -0.63
CA ARG A 9 10.94 13.86 0.35
C ARG A 9 10.91 14.71 1.61
N LYS A 10 10.87 16.04 1.48
CA LYS A 10 10.81 16.96 2.62
C LYS A 10 9.55 16.74 3.46
N THR A 11 8.39 16.55 2.84
CA THR A 11 7.14 16.26 3.56
C THR A 11 7.19 14.89 4.23
N MET A 12 7.72 13.86 3.55
CA MET A 12 7.87 12.52 4.14
C MET A 12 8.76 12.56 5.39
N VAL A 13 9.93 13.22 5.30
CA VAL A 13 10.86 13.35 6.42
C VAL A 13 10.25 14.17 7.55
N ALA A 14 9.59 15.29 7.23
CA ALA A 14 8.93 16.12 8.24
C ALA A 14 7.85 15.35 8.99
N THR A 15 6.95 14.64 8.29
CA THR A 15 5.91 13.82 8.93
C THR A 15 6.52 12.67 9.74
N ALA A 16 7.57 12.02 9.25
CA ALA A 16 8.26 10.96 9.98
C ALA A 16 8.90 11.50 11.28
N MET A 17 9.54 12.67 11.24
CA MET A 17 10.10 13.32 12.43
C MET A 17 9.02 13.73 13.42
N LEU A 18 7.90 14.30 12.94
CA LEU A 18 6.77 14.64 13.80
C LEU A 18 6.18 13.40 14.48
N LEU A 19 5.97 12.32 13.74
CA LEU A 19 5.50 11.05 14.30
C LEU A 19 6.52 10.43 15.26
N LEU A 20 7.82 10.58 15.00
CA LEU A 20 8.87 10.08 15.87
C LEU A 20 8.83 10.79 17.23
N VAL A 21 8.75 12.11 17.22
CA VAL A 21 8.75 12.94 18.42
C VAL A 21 7.44 12.79 19.20
N LEU A 22 6.28 12.80 18.52
CA LEU A 22 4.97 12.83 19.19
C LEU A 22 4.42 11.43 19.53
N SER A 23 4.73 10.44 18.70
CA SER A 23 4.06 9.13 18.69
C SER A 23 5.02 7.95 18.88
N GLY A 24 6.32 8.23 18.96
CA GLY A 24 7.36 7.25 19.18
C GLY A 24 7.90 6.59 17.90
N PRO A 25 9.03 5.86 18.01
CA PRO A 25 9.76 5.33 16.87
C PRO A 25 8.99 4.27 16.09
N VAL A 26 8.14 3.50 16.75
CA VAL A 26 7.35 2.43 16.12
C VAL A 26 6.34 3.01 15.11
N LYS A 27 5.63 4.08 15.49
CA LYS A 27 4.64 4.74 14.63
C LYS A 27 5.30 5.48 13.48
N ALA A 28 6.42 6.14 13.73
CA ALA A 28 7.20 6.80 12.67
C ALA A 28 7.67 5.79 11.60
N LEU A 29 8.18 4.65 12.04
CA LEU A 29 8.66 3.59 11.17
C LEU A 29 7.53 2.92 10.40
N ALA A 30 6.40 2.66 11.08
CA ALA A 30 5.18 2.17 10.45
C ALA A 30 4.75 3.09 9.30
N TYR A 31 4.66 4.39 9.55
CA TYR A 31 4.32 5.38 8.53
C TYR A 31 5.33 5.40 7.38
N LEU A 32 6.63 5.38 7.69
CA LEU A 32 7.68 5.44 6.68
C LEU A 32 7.60 4.26 5.71
N LEU A 33 7.44 3.05 6.26
CA LEU A 33 7.40 1.80 5.48
C LEU A 33 6.09 1.68 4.69
N THR A 34 4.95 1.98 5.32
CA THR A 34 3.65 1.75 4.69
C THR A 34 3.25 2.88 3.76
N HIS A 35 3.50 4.14 4.12
CA HIS A 35 3.02 5.30 3.37
C HIS A 35 4.15 6.11 2.73
N GLY A 36 5.30 6.23 3.40
CA GLY A 36 6.45 6.98 2.91
C GLY A 36 7.05 6.39 1.64
N VAL A 37 7.31 5.08 1.62
CA VAL A 37 7.81 4.36 0.44
C VAL A 37 6.87 4.56 -0.75
N LEU A 38 5.57 4.35 -0.55
CA LEU A 38 4.57 4.54 -1.60
C LEU A 38 4.55 5.99 -2.12
N GLY A 39 4.53 6.97 -1.22
CA GLY A 39 4.51 8.39 -1.59
C GLY A 39 5.76 8.81 -2.37
N PHE A 40 6.92 8.26 -2.02
CA PHE A 40 8.17 8.47 -2.76
C PHE A 40 8.14 7.81 -4.14
N SER A 41 7.73 6.54 -4.23
CA SER A 41 7.61 5.81 -5.50
C SER A 41 6.66 6.52 -6.45
N MET A 42 5.47 6.90 -5.97
CA MET A 42 4.47 7.57 -6.80
C MET A 42 4.92 8.96 -7.25
N GLY A 43 5.54 9.74 -6.36
CA GLY A 43 6.09 11.05 -6.72
C GLY A 43 7.22 10.97 -7.74
N SER A 44 8.00 9.88 -7.71
CA SER A 44 9.08 9.62 -8.66
C SER A 44 8.53 9.18 -10.02
N LEU A 45 7.60 8.23 -10.05
CA LEU A 45 6.94 7.74 -11.27
C LEU A 45 6.18 8.86 -11.99
N TRP A 46 5.55 9.75 -11.24
CA TRP A 46 4.90 10.95 -11.77
C TRP A 46 5.88 11.87 -12.49
N ARG A 47 7.06 12.14 -11.89
CA ARG A 47 8.08 13.00 -12.50
C ARG A 47 8.68 12.37 -13.76
N LEU A 48 8.74 11.05 -13.81
CA LEU A 48 9.21 10.28 -14.95
C LEU A 48 8.16 10.18 -16.07
N GLY A 49 6.94 10.66 -15.85
CA GLY A 49 5.87 10.61 -16.85
C GLY A 49 5.46 9.19 -17.23
N VAL A 50 5.62 8.24 -16.30
CA VAL A 50 5.32 6.81 -16.53
C VAL A 50 3.83 6.63 -16.81
N ASP A 51 3.52 5.72 -17.72
CA ASP A 51 2.14 5.39 -18.07
C ASP A 51 1.32 4.97 -16.85
N TRP A 52 0.05 5.38 -16.82
CA TRP A 52 -0.83 5.23 -15.67
C TRP A 52 -0.92 3.79 -15.14
N GLY A 53 -1.04 2.80 -16.03
CA GLY A 53 -1.11 1.39 -15.66
C GLY A 53 0.20 0.86 -15.08
N LEU A 54 1.34 1.23 -15.65
CA LEU A 54 2.66 0.82 -15.16
C LEU A 54 2.97 1.48 -13.81
N SER A 55 2.55 2.73 -13.61
CA SER A 55 2.66 3.44 -12.33
C SER A 55 1.88 2.71 -11.23
N ILE A 56 0.64 2.29 -11.51
CA ILE A 56 -0.16 1.51 -10.55
C ILE A 56 0.54 0.21 -10.20
N PHE A 57 0.98 -0.56 -11.21
CA PHE A 57 1.64 -1.84 -10.97
C PHE A 57 2.89 -1.68 -10.08
N LEU A 58 3.79 -0.75 -10.42
CA LEU A 58 5.01 -0.51 -9.64
C LEU A 58 4.71 0.01 -8.23
N CYS A 59 3.73 0.90 -8.07
CA CYS A 59 3.29 1.39 -6.76
C CYS A 59 2.65 0.29 -5.91
N THR A 60 1.92 -0.65 -6.51
CA THR A 60 1.33 -1.81 -5.81
C THR A 60 2.43 -2.70 -5.25
N ILE A 61 3.45 -3.01 -6.05
CA ILE A 61 4.62 -3.80 -5.59
C ILE A 61 5.35 -3.05 -4.47
N ALA A 62 5.62 -1.75 -4.65
CA ALA A 62 6.29 -0.94 -3.64
C ALA A 62 5.51 -0.92 -2.31
N ARG A 63 4.17 -0.80 -2.37
CA ARG A 63 3.31 -0.83 -1.18
C ARG A 63 3.27 -2.21 -0.53
N SER A 64 3.21 -3.28 -1.32
CA SER A 64 3.25 -4.65 -0.79
C SER A 64 4.58 -4.95 -0.11
N ALA A 65 5.70 -4.51 -0.69
CA ALA A 65 7.02 -4.60 -0.06
C ALA A 65 7.09 -3.79 1.24
N GLY A 66 6.53 -2.58 1.26
CA GLY A 66 6.43 -1.75 2.47
C GLY A 66 5.59 -2.39 3.58
N ALA A 67 4.47 -3.05 3.22
CA ALA A 67 3.64 -3.79 4.14
C ALA A 67 4.37 -5.02 4.73
N MET A 68 5.10 -5.76 3.89
CA MET A 68 5.91 -6.88 4.37
C MET A 68 7.04 -6.41 5.30
N GLY A 69 7.74 -5.34 4.92
CA GLY A 69 8.77 -4.72 5.75
C GLY A 69 8.22 -4.25 7.10
N TYR A 70 7.00 -3.69 7.12
CA TYR A 70 6.32 -3.33 8.36
C TYR A 70 6.08 -4.55 9.25
N ILE A 71 5.54 -5.65 8.72
CA ILE A 71 5.28 -6.88 9.49
C ILE A 71 6.57 -7.44 10.08
N LEU A 72 7.64 -7.52 9.29
CA LEU A 72 8.95 -8.02 9.74
C LEU A 72 9.55 -7.13 10.83
N THR A 73 9.51 -5.82 10.63
CA THR A 73 10.10 -4.88 11.57
C THR A 73 9.31 -4.80 12.87
N SER A 74 7.98 -4.85 12.79
CA SER A 74 7.11 -4.96 13.97
C SER A 74 7.33 -6.27 14.72
N SER A 75 7.53 -7.38 14.01
CA SER A 75 7.86 -8.67 14.64
C SER A 75 9.16 -8.59 15.42
N PHE A 76 10.18 -7.95 14.86
CA PHE A 76 11.45 -7.72 15.56
C PHE A 76 11.28 -6.80 16.78
N LEU A 77 10.57 -5.68 16.63
CA LEU A 77 10.38 -4.69 17.70
C LEU A 77 9.58 -5.23 18.90
N ILE A 78 8.49 -5.94 18.62
CA ILE A 78 7.57 -6.48 19.63
C ILE A 78 8.14 -7.77 20.24
N ARG A 79 9.19 -8.35 19.64
CA ARG A 79 9.75 -9.69 19.98
C ARG A 79 8.71 -10.81 19.90
N GLU A 80 7.70 -10.62 19.07
CA GLU A 80 6.65 -11.60 18.80
C GLU A 80 6.65 -11.96 17.32
N ASN A 81 6.27 -13.19 16.99
CA ASN A 81 6.12 -13.61 15.60
C ASN A 81 4.77 -13.17 15.05
N ILE A 82 4.70 -11.89 14.64
CA ILE A 82 3.48 -11.28 14.10
C ILE A 82 3.01 -12.00 12.84
N LEU A 83 3.93 -12.54 12.03
CA LEU A 83 3.58 -13.33 10.84
C LEU A 83 2.88 -14.65 11.23
N ALA A 84 3.36 -15.33 12.27
CA ALA A 84 2.71 -16.52 12.82
C ALA A 84 1.32 -16.17 13.39
N LEU A 85 1.21 -15.06 14.12
CA LEU A 85 -0.09 -14.56 14.62
C LEU A 85 -1.08 -14.29 13.48
N ILE A 86 -0.65 -13.61 12.41
CA ILE A 86 -1.49 -13.35 11.25
C ILE A 86 -1.93 -14.66 10.58
N THR A 87 -1.01 -15.59 10.35
CA THR A 87 -1.33 -16.86 9.69
C THR A 87 -2.25 -17.74 10.52
N ILE A 88 -2.10 -17.78 11.85
CA ILE A 88 -3.03 -18.46 12.76
C ILE A 88 -4.43 -17.84 12.67
N ASN A 89 -4.53 -16.51 12.65
CA ASN A 89 -5.82 -15.81 12.51
C ASN A 89 -6.49 -16.10 11.16
N ILE A 90 -5.72 -16.13 10.07
CA ILE A 90 -6.23 -16.49 8.74
C ILE A 90 -6.71 -17.95 8.74
N HIS A 91 -5.93 -18.87 9.31
CA HIS A 91 -6.31 -20.27 9.43
C HIS A 91 -7.63 -20.46 10.18
N ALA A 92 -7.77 -19.80 11.34
CA ALA A 92 -8.97 -19.85 12.16
C ALA A 92 -10.19 -19.27 11.41
N SER A 93 -10.01 -18.12 10.74
CA SER A 93 -11.07 -17.48 9.96
C SER A 93 -11.52 -18.34 8.78
N LEU A 94 -10.59 -18.96 8.05
CA LEU A 94 -10.90 -19.86 6.94
C LEU A 94 -11.63 -21.11 7.43
N THR A 95 -11.15 -21.72 8.51
CA THR A 95 -11.81 -22.89 9.12
C THR A 95 -13.24 -22.55 9.55
N PHE A 96 -13.46 -21.36 10.12
CA PHE A 96 -14.79 -20.89 10.47
C PHE A 96 -15.69 -20.72 9.24
N ILE A 97 -15.19 -20.11 8.16
CA ILE A 97 -15.94 -19.93 6.91
C ILE A 97 -16.28 -21.28 6.26
N PHE A 98 -15.33 -22.21 6.23
CA PHE A 98 -15.55 -23.54 5.67
C PHE A 98 -16.54 -24.35 6.50
N SER A 99 -16.45 -24.30 7.82
CA SER A 99 -17.42 -24.92 8.72
C SER A 99 -18.83 -24.32 8.51
N ALA A 100 -18.94 -23.00 8.40
CA ALA A 100 -20.21 -22.33 8.11
C ALA A 100 -20.78 -22.71 6.72
N ALA A 101 -19.92 -23.03 5.75
CA ALA A 101 -20.30 -23.50 4.43
C ALA A 101 -20.58 -25.02 4.36
N GLY A 102 -20.48 -25.75 5.48
CA GLY A 102 -20.66 -27.21 5.54
C GLY A 102 -19.49 -28.02 4.99
N VAL A 103 -18.34 -27.39 4.75
CA VAL A 103 -17.14 -27.99 4.17
C VAL A 103 -16.10 -28.22 5.28
N ASN A 104 -15.83 -29.47 5.64
CA ASN A 104 -14.83 -29.81 6.67
C ASN A 104 -13.43 -30.03 6.06
N ILE A 105 -12.90 -29.01 5.39
CA ILE A 105 -11.54 -29.04 4.84
C ILE A 105 -10.63 -28.20 5.74
N VAL A 106 -9.56 -28.82 6.25
CA VAL A 106 -8.52 -28.09 7.00
C VAL A 106 -7.56 -27.44 6.00
N PRO A 107 -7.41 -26.10 5.99
CA PRO A 107 -6.50 -25.42 5.07
C PRO A 107 -5.04 -25.81 5.35
N SER A 108 -4.30 -26.18 4.31
CA SER A 108 -2.85 -26.39 4.45
C SER A 108 -2.10 -25.06 4.62
N MET A 109 -0.91 -25.10 5.23
CA MET A 109 -0.13 -23.89 5.48
C MET A 109 0.28 -23.15 4.20
N ASN A 110 0.53 -23.86 3.11
CA ASN A 110 0.82 -23.27 1.80
C ASN A 110 -0.35 -22.42 1.28
N VAL A 111 -1.59 -22.92 1.44
CA VAL A 111 -2.80 -22.19 1.05
C VAL A 111 -2.94 -20.90 1.86
N ILE A 112 -2.63 -20.95 3.16
CA ILE A 112 -2.68 -19.77 4.04
C ILE A 112 -1.68 -18.71 3.58
N TYR A 113 -0.44 -19.09 3.26
CA TYR A 113 0.57 -18.14 2.77
C TYR A 113 0.18 -17.51 1.42
N VAL A 114 -0.40 -18.30 0.51
CA VAL A 114 -0.93 -17.79 -0.76
C VAL A 114 -2.05 -16.78 -0.51
N ILE A 115 -3.02 -17.11 0.35
CA ILE A 115 -4.12 -16.22 0.69
C ILE A 115 -3.61 -14.93 1.32
N PHE A 116 -2.68 -15.02 2.28
CA PHE A 116 -2.05 -13.85 2.88
C PHE A 116 -1.39 -12.95 1.82
N GLY A 117 -0.59 -13.53 0.93
CA GLY A 117 0.06 -12.80 -0.16
C GLY A 117 -0.96 -12.13 -1.10
N THR A 118 -2.00 -12.86 -1.49
CA THR A 118 -3.08 -12.34 -2.33
C THR A 118 -3.83 -11.20 -1.64
N LEU A 119 -4.15 -11.31 -0.35
CA LEU A 119 -4.81 -10.26 0.42
C LEU A 119 -3.95 -9.00 0.50
N VAL A 120 -2.64 -9.14 0.73
CA VAL A 120 -1.70 -8.01 0.74
C VAL A 120 -1.63 -7.33 -0.64
N LEU A 121 -1.55 -8.12 -1.71
CA LEU A 121 -1.51 -7.61 -3.08
C LEU A 121 -2.82 -6.91 -3.46
N LEU A 122 -3.98 -7.52 -3.18
CA LEU A 122 -5.28 -6.93 -3.45
C LEU A 122 -5.47 -5.62 -2.68
N ASN A 123 -5.19 -5.62 -1.36
CA ASN A 123 -5.26 -4.42 -0.55
C ASN A 123 -4.35 -3.31 -1.08
N SER A 124 -3.13 -3.66 -1.47
CA SER A 124 -2.18 -2.71 -2.06
C SER A 124 -2.65 -2.19 -3.42
N GLY A 125 -3.19 -3.07 -4.26
CA GLY A 125 -3.73 -2.76 -5.58
C GLY A 125 -4.90 -1.78 -5.50
N PHE A 126 -5.93 -2.13 -4.72
CA PHE A 126 -7.10 -1.27 -4.52
C PHE A 126 -6.72 0.10 -3.94
N PHE A 127 -5.84 0.13 -2.94
CA PHE A 127 -5.39 1.39 -2.36
C PHE A 127 -4.71 2.29 -3.40
N VAL A 128 -3.76 1.74 -4.16
CA VAL A 128 -3.02 2.51 -5.18
C VAL A 128 -3.93 2.94 -6.33
N PHE A 129 -4.85 2.08 -6.75
CA PHE A 129 -5.85 2.39 -7.79
C PHE A 129 -6.75 3.54 -7.36
N LEU A 130 -7.36 3.46 -6.17
CA LEU A 130 -8.21 4.51 -5.62
C LEU A 130 -7.45 5.83 -5.49
N LEU A 131 -6.20 5.76 -5.05
CA LEU A 131 -5.35 6.93 -4.90
C LEU A 131 -5.04 7.57 -6.27
N HIS A 132 -4.72 6.79 -7.30
CA HIS A 132 -4.55 7.30 -8.67
C HIS A 132 -5.84 7.93 -9.22
N LEU A 133 -7.00 7.28 -9.00
CA LEU A 133 -8.30 7.79 -9.40
C LEU A 133 -8.63 9.13 -8.71
N LEU A 134 -8.42 9.18 -7.39
CA LEU A 134 -8.62 10.38 -6.59
C LEU A 134 -7.76 11.54 -7.12
N TYR A 135 -6.47 11.28 -7.40
CA TYR A 135 -5.58 12.30 -7.94
C TYR A 135 -5.99 12.78 -9.33
N SER A 136 -6.40 11.87 -10.23
CA SER A 136 -6.89 12.27 -11.55
C SER A 136 -8.10 13.19 -11.46
N VAL A 137 -9.05 12.92 -10.56
CA VAL A 137 -10.23 13.78 -10.37
C VAL A 137 -9.80 15.13 -9.79
N PHE A 138 -9.03 15.15 -8.69
CA PHE A 138 -8.60 16.40 -8.06
C PHE A 138 -7.80 17.31 -8.98
N LEU A 139 -6.81 16.76 -9.70
CA LEU A 139 -5.95 17.56 -10.56
C LEU A 139 -6.70 18.09 -11.80
N THR A 140 -7.65 17.30 -12.32
CA THR A 140 -8.54 17.75 -13.40
C THR A 140 -9.45 18.88 -12.94
N ARG A 141 -10.02 18.80 -11.73
CA ARG A 141 -10.87 19.85 -11.15
C ARG A 141 -10.09 21.13 -10.82
N LEU A 142 -8.78 21.02 -10.56
CA LEU A 142 -7.87 22.16 -10.38
C LEU A 142 -7.34 22.75 -11.71
N GLY A 143 -7.80 22.25 -12.86
CA GLY A 143 -7.42 22.77 -14.18
C GLY A 143 -6.03 22.33 -14.68
N MET A 144 -5.36 21.40 -14.00
CA MET A 144 -3.99 20.97 -14.33
C MET A 144 -3.94 19.75 -15.25
N LYS A 145 -4.81 19.71 -16.27
CA LYS A 145 -4.97 18.57 -17.20
C LYS A 145 -3.68 18.23 -17.95
N ALA A 146 -2.84 19.23 -18.27
CA ALA A 146 -1.60 19.07 -19.03
C ALA A 146 -0.52 18.19 -18.36
N SER A 147 -0.66 17.91 -17.04
CA SER A 147 0.31 17.09 -16.30
C SER A 147 -0.07 15.61 -16.21
N LEU A 148 -1.25 15.21 -16.71
CA LEU A 148 -1.75 13.84 -16.59
C LEU A 148 -1.75 13.11 -17.93
N ARG A 149 -1.12 11.93 -17.97
CA ARG A 149 -1.39 10.91 -18.99
C ARG A 149 -2.50 10.00 -18.48
N LEU A 150 -3.75 10.37 -18.76
CA LEU A 150 -4.93 9.62 -18.34
C LEU A 150 -5.19 8.46 -19.31
N PRO A 151 -5.73 7.33 -18.82
CA PRO A 151 -6.25 6.31 -19.71
C PRO A 151 -7.53 6.82 -20.39
N ARG A 152 -7.74 6.46 -21.67
CA ARG A 152 -8.83 6.96 -22.52
C ARG A 152 -10.22 6.86 -21.88
N TRP A 153 -10.49 5.79 -21.13
CA TRP A 153 -11.78 5.60 -20.45
C TRP A 153 -12.06 6.66 -19.39
N LEU A 154 -11.01 7.17 -18.75
CA LEU A 154 -11.12 8.17 -17.69
C LEU A 154 -11.18 9.58 -18.28
N GLU A 155 -10.54 9.83 -19.42
CA GLU A 155 -10.70 11.08 -20.19
C GLU A 155 -12.13 11.27 -20.70
N MET A 156 -12.81 10.18 -21.07
CA MET A 156 -14.22 10.24 -21.50
C MET A 156 -15.19 10.53 -20.35
N ALA A 157 -14.78 10.26 -19.10
CA ALA A 157 -15.64 10.38 -17.91
C ALA A 157 -15.48 11.71 -17.14
N LEU A 158 -14.46 12.52 -17.46
CA LEU A 158 -14.04 13.72 -16.70
C LEU A 158 -14.15 15.04 -17.50
#